data_AF-A0A2N9M5E8-F1
#
_entry.id   AF-A0A2N9M5E8-F1
#
_cell.length_a   1.000
_cell.length_b   1.000
_cell.length_c   1.000
_cell.angle_alpha   90.00
_cell.angle_beta   90.00
_cell.angle_gamma   90.00
#
_symmetry.space_group_name_H-M   'P 1'
#
loop_
_entity.id
_entity.type
_entity.pdbx_description
1 polymer ?
#
loop_
_entity_poly.entity_id
_entity_poly.type
_entity_poly.pdbx_seq_one_letter_code
_entity_poly.pdbx_strand_id
1 'polypeptide(L)' 'MATTPALRPVARIGPVGMIYCAKHRRHSHKEFSRPQDIENGANVLLQSVLAFDKR' A
#
# COMPACT_ATOMS: atom_id res chain seq x y z
N MET A 1 -16.06 -4.84 -8.89
CA MET A 1 -15.65 -3.43 -8.96
C MET A 1 -14.79 -3.10 -7.75
N ALA A 2 -13.47 -3.10 -7.89
CA ALA A 2 -12.56 -2.70 -6.82
C ALA A 2 -12.57 -1.18 -6.74
N THR A 3 -12.95 -0.62 -5.60
CA THR A 3 -12.86 0.81 -5.33
C THR A 3 -11.40 1.25 -5.43
N THR A 4 -11.08 2.09 -6.41
CA THR A 4 -9.75 2.69 -6.54
C THR A 4 -9.46 3.51 -5.28
N PRO A 5 -8.35 3.27 -4.57
CA PRO A 5 -7.99 4.05 -3.41
C PRO A 5 -7.73 5.51 -3.82
N ALA A 6 -8.37 6.45 -3.14
CA ALA A 6 -8.33 7.86 -3.49
C ALA A 6 -7.03 8.53 -3.00
N LEU A 7 -6.00 8.61 -3.87
CA LEU A 7 -4.74 9.32 -3.59
C LEU A 7 -4.82 10.84 -3.78
N ARG A 8 -5.96 11.35 -4.26
CA ARG A 8 -6.20 12.74 -4.66
C ARG A 8 -5.82 13.83 -3.63
N PRO A 9 -6.01 13.63 -2.30
CA PRO A 9 -5.64 14.67 -1.33
C PRO A 9 -4.14 14.95 -1.30
N VAL A 10 -3.31 13.91 -1.41
CA VAL A 10 -1.84 14.00 -1.24
C VAL A 10 -1.13 14.17 -2.58
N ALA A 11 -1.70 13.63 -3.66
CA ALA A 11 -1.12 13.71 -5.02
C ALA A 11 -1.00 15.14 -5.58
N ARG A 12 -1.59 16.14 -4.93
CA ARG A 12 -1.47 17.56 -5.31
C ARG A 12 -0.17 18.22 -4.84
N ILE A 13 0.53 17.61 -3.87
CA ILE A 13 1.72 18.19 -3.23
C ILE A 13 3.01 17.60 -3.83
N GLY A 14 2.95 16.39 -4.38
CA GLY A 14 4.09 15.72 -4.99
C GLY A 14 3.71 14.37 -5.57
N PRO A 15 4.68 13.63 -6.14
CA PRO A 15 4.45 12.28 -6.66
C PRO A 15 4.04 11.33 -5.52
N VAL A 16 2.92 10.62 -5.70
CA VAL A 16 2.38 9.68 -4.71
C VAL A 16 2.16 8.32 -5.35
N GLY A 17 2.58 7.27 -4.65
CA GLY A 17 2.31 5.87 -5.00
C GLY A 17 1.55 5.15 -3.88
N MET A 18 1.00 3.98 -4.20
CA MET A 18 0.35 3.11 -3.22
C MET A 18 0.82 1.67 -3.37
N ILE A 19 1.07 1.02 -2.24
CA ILE A 19 1.41 -0.40 -2.17
C ILE A 19 0.17 -1.14 -1.68
N TYR A 20 -0.22 -2.19 -2.39
CA TYR A 20 -1.40 -2.98 -2.08
C TYR A 20 -1.01 -4.38 -1.66
N CYS A 21 -1.29 -4.73 -0.40
CA CYS A 21 -1.17 -6.10 0.09
C CYS A 21 -2.42 -6.92 -0.24
N ALA A 22 -2.20 -8.19 -0.56
CA ALA A 22 -3.29 -9.15 -0.72
C ALA A 22 -4.06 -9.29 0.60
N LYS A 23 -5.39 -9.22 0.52
CA LYS A 23 -6.28 -9.39 1.67
C LYS A 23 -7.53 -10.18 1.31
N HIS A 24 -7.98 -11.03 2.23
CA HIS A 24 -9.01 -12.05 2.01
C HIS A 24 -10.46 -11.57 2.25
N ARG A 25 -10.70 -10.25 2.31
CA ARG A 25 -12.00 -9.54 2.15
C ARG A 25 -11.80 -8.03 2.32
N ARG A 26 -12.59 -7.20 1.63
CA ARG A 26 -12.67 -5.74 1.84
C ARG A 26 -14.02 -5.38 2.51
N HIS A 27 -14.01 -4.46 3.47
CA HIS A 27 -15.14 -3.97 4.26
C HIS A 27 -15.95 -5.07 4.95
N SER A 28 -15.29 -5.95 5.70
CA SER A 28 -15.93 -7.00 6.49
C SER A 28 -15.20 -7.21 7.82
N HIS A 29 -15.90 -7.61 8.88
CA HIS A 29 -15.26 -8.04 10.15
C HIS A 29 -14.29 -9.22 9.99
N LYS A 30 -14.25 -9.84 8.80
CA LYS A 30 -13.30 -10.87 8.39
C LYS A 30 -12.21 -10.34 7.45
N GLU A 31 -11.98 -9.02 7.39
CA GLU A 31 -10.81 -8.45 6.72
C GLU A 31 -9.56 -9.07 7.37
N PHE A 32 -8.84 -9.89 6.62
CA PHE A 32 -7.64 -10.57 7.09
C PHE A 32 -6.59 -10.55 5.99
N SER A 33 -5.38 -10.14 6.36
CA SER A 33 -4.18 -10.26 5.54
C SER A 33 -3.29 -11.30 6.21
N ARG A 34 -2.70 -12.22 5.43
CA ARG A 34 -1.77 -13.19 6.00
C ARG A 34 -0.53 -12.42 6.48
N PRO A 35 0.16 -12.88 7.55
CA PRO A 35 1.38 -12.24 8.02
C PRO A 35 2.40 -12.01 6.89
N GLN A 36 2.57 -13.01 6.02
CA GLN A 36 3.46 -12.92 4.86
C GLN A 36 3.05 -11.82 3.85
N ASP A 37 1.76 -11.58 3.65
CA ASP A 37 1.28 -10.52 2.74
C ASP A 37 1.59 -9.12 3.31
N ILE A 38 1.56 -8.98 4.65
CA ILE A 38 1.91 -7.75 5.36
C ILE A 38 3.43 -7.52 5.28
N GLU A 39 4.23 -8.53 5.58
CA GLU A 39 5.70 -8.48 5.49
C GLU A 39 6.16 -8.10 4.10
N ASN A 40 5.58 -8.70 3.06
CA ASN A 40 5.89 -8.35 1.67
C ASN A 40 5.57 -6.87 1.37
N GLY A 41 4.43 -6.36 1.84
CA GLY A 41 4.09 -4.95 1.66
C GLY A 41 5.02 -3.99 2.40
N ALA A 42 5.39 -4.34 3.64
CA ALA A 42 6.33 -3.56 4.45
C ALA A 42 7.72 -3.54 3.82
N ASN A 43 8.18 -4.66 3.27
CA ASN A 43 9.46 -4.75 2.57
C ASN A 43 9.48 -3.90 1.30
N VAL A 44 8.41 -3.91 0.50
CA VAL A 44 8.28 -3.04 -0.69
C VAL A 44 8.30 -1.56 -0.27
N LEU A 45 7.62 -1.21 0.82
CA LEU A 45 7.63 0.17 1.34
C LEU A 45 9.03 0.60 1.75
N LEU A 46 9.71 -0.23 2.55
CA LEU A 46 11.06 0.04 3.02
C LEU A 46 12.03 0.23 1.86
N GLN A 47 12.02 -0.68 0.89
CA GLN A 47 12.89 -0.59 -0.29
C GLN A 47 12.57 0.66 -1.13
N SER A 48 11.29 1.01 -1.28
CA SER A 48 10.88 2.21 -2.03
C SER A 48 11.38 3.49 -1.39
N VAL A 49 11.27 3.60 -0.06
CA VAL A 49 11.75 4.77 0.70
C VAL A 49 13.28 4.86 0.63
N LEU A 50 13.99 3.76 0.84
CA LEU A 50 15.45 3.74 0.75
C LEU A 50 15.97 4.06 -0.67
N ALA A 51 15.25 3.63 -1.71
CA ALA A 51 15.60 3.95 -3.10
C ALA A 51 15.30 5.41 -3.44
N PHE A 52 14.28 6.01 -2.82
CA PHE A 52 13.94 7.42 -2.97
C PHE A 52 14.96 8.32 -2.26
N ASP A 53 15.35 7.97 -1.03
CA ASP A 53 16.31 8.74 -0.22
C ASP A 53 17.73 8.76 -0.81
N LYS A 54 18.11 7.71 -1.54
CA LYS A 54 19.43 7.61 -2.20
C LYS A 54 19.57 8.44 -3.49
N ARG A 55 18.56 9.22 -3.88
CA ARG A 55 18.56 10.07 -5.08
C ARG A 55 18.64 11.54 -4.70
#